data_AF-A0A1L6R920-F1
#
_entry.id   AF-A0A1L6R920-F1
#
_cell.length_a   1.000
_cell.length_b   1.000
_cell.length_c   1.000
_cell.angle_alpha   90.00
_cell.angle_beta   90.00
_cell.angle_gamma   90.00
#
_symmetry.space_group_name_H-M   'P 1'
#
loop_
_entity.id
_entity.type
_entity.pdbx_description
1 polymer ?
#
loop_
_entity_poly.entity_id
_entity_poly.type
_entity_poly.pdbx_seq_one_letter_code
_entity_poly.pdbx_strand_id
1 'polypeptide(L)'
;MINQKQIMIEWEKAELPRNDKTYGDISAIYSDLSSNADNELEANKMFILAIRKAAMNGASTGLSVQNNVSRWLNAGATNAEAVGKYEDDLQRRRQKGRFGQPIKQESKVLVPTSDEIKQQNERWAKELGYENVKAMAKGTRDIFVNLRKTRAERLANKPKTGLTANGNRVLKRF
;
A
#
# COMPACT_ATOMS: atom_id res chain seq x y z
N MET A 1 9.77 -37.20 6.36
CA MET A 1 9.87 -37.29 4.91
C MET A 1 9.61 -35.91 4.31
N ILE A 2 10.43 -35.50 3.35
CA ILE A 2 10.24 -34.24 2.61
C ILE A 2 8.95 -34.32 1.76
N ASN A 3 8.12 -33.29 1.82
CA ASN A 3 6.94 -33.15 0.96
C ASN A 3 7.33 -32.53 -0.39
N GLN A 4 8.11 -33.28 -1.18
CA GLN A 4 8.66 -32.80 -2.46
C GLN A 4 7.59 -32.28 -3.41
N LYS A 5 6.43 -32.94 -3.48
CA LYS A 5 5.33 -32.53 -4.37
C LYS A 5 4.85 -31.12 -4.04
N GLN A 6 4.57 -30.83 -2.76
CA GLN A 6 4.12 -29.51 -2.36
C GLN A 6 5.23 -28.46 -2.50
N ILE A 7 6.47 -28.80 -2.16
CA ILE A 7 7.62 -27.90 -2.29
C ILE A 7 7.81 -27.48 -3.75
N MET A 8 7.74 -28.41 -4.70
CA MET A 8 7.87 -28.08 -6.13
C MET A 8 6.72 -27.19 -6.64
N ILE A 9 5.49 -27.43 -6.18
CA ILE A 9 4.34 -26.56 -6.53
C ILE A 9 4.58 -25.12 -6.04
N GLU A 10 5.05 -24.96 -4.81
CA GLU A 10 5.36 -23.64 -4.26
C GLU A 10 6.58 -23.00 -4.94
N TRP A 11 7.58 -23.80 -5.33
CA TRP A 11 8.76 -23.37 -6.06
C TRP A 11 8.40 -22.79 -7.43
N GLU A 12 7.54 -23.48 -8.17
CA GLU A 12 7.03 -23.03 -9.47
C GLU A 12 6.12 -21.79 -9.33
N LYS A 13 5.25 -21.75 -8.32
CA LYS A 13 4.42 -20.56 -8.01
C LYS A 13 5.25 -19.34 -7.63
N ALA A 14 6.42 -19.56 -7.04
CA ALA A 14 7.38 -18.51 -6.71
C ALA A 14 8.22 -18.05 -7.91
N GLU A 15 7.99 -18.61 -9.11
CA GLU A 15 8.74 -18.34 -10.33
C GLU A 15 10.25 -18.57 -10.16
N LEU A 16 10.64 -19.46 -9.23
CA LEU A 16 12.03 -19.82 -9.02
C LEU A 16 12.50 -20.75 -10.15
N PRO A 17 13.68 -20.48 -10.74
CA PRO A 17 14.18 -21.25 -11.88
C PRO A 17 14.38 -22.71 -11.51
N ARG A 18 13.99 -23.59 -12.43
CA ARG A 18 14.20 -25.02 -12.35
C ARG A 18 15.35 -25.41 -13.28
N ASN A 19 16.40 -25.97 -12.70
CA ASN A 19 17.56 -26.52 -13.40
C ASN A 19 17.94 -27.87 -12.79
N ASP A 20 18.98 -28.51 -13.33
CA ASP A 20 19.40 -29.85 -12.90
C ASP A 20 19.89 -29.89 -11.44
N LYS A 21 20.19 -28.73 -10.83
CA LYS A 21 20.63 -28.61 -9.44
C LYS A 21 19.49 -28.34 -8.46
N THR A 22 18.31 -27.94 -8.94
CA THR A 22 17.17 -27.54 -8.09
C THR A 22 16.80 -28.61 -7.06
N TYR A 23 16.79 -29.89 -7.43
CA TYR A 23 16.50 -30.97 -6.49
C TYR A 23 17.58 -31.17 -5.42
N GLY A 24 18.85 -30.95 -5.78
CA GLY A 24 19.97 -30.96 -4.84
C GLY A 24 19.85 -29.80 -3.84
N ASP A 25 19.55 -28.60 -4.34
CA ASP A 25 19.35 -27.40 -3.52
C ASP A 25 18.18 -27.60 -2.55
N ILE A 26 17.04 -28.11 -3.04
CA ILE A 26 15.88 -28.42 -2.20
C ILE A 26 16.23 -29.45 -1.13
N SER A 27 16.97 -30.50 -1.48
CA SER A 27 17.33 -31.54 -0.52
C SER A 27 18.29 -31.01 0.55
N ALA A 28 19.27 -30.18 0.16
CA ALA A 28 20.20 -29.55 1.09
C ALA A 28 19.48 -28.59 2.06
N ILE A 29 18.66 -27.68 1.53
CA ILE A 29 17.88 -26.73 2.35
C ILE A 29 16.94 -27.49 3.30
N TYR A 30 16.31 -28.56 2.83
CA TYR A 30 15.41 -29.36 3.67
C TYR A 30 16.18 -30.12 4.75
N SER A 31 17.37 -30.62 4.44
CA SER A 31 18.24 -31.28 5.42
C SER A 31 18.50 -30.36 6.61
N ASP A 32 18.91 -29.12 6.36
CA ASP A 32 19.17 -28.12 7.40
C ASP A 32 17.93 -27.88 8.29
N LEU A 33 16.75 -27.75 7.68
CA LEU A 33 15.49 -27.60 8.42
C LEU A 33 15.15 -28.86 9.22
N SER A 34 15.29 -30.05 8.63
CA SER A 34 14.93 -31.31 9.27
C SER A 34 15.77 -31.64 10.49
N SER A 35 17.03 -31.17 10.53
CA SER A 35 17.94 -31.36 11.66
C SER A 35 17.67 -30.40 12.82
N ASN A 36 17.00 -29.27 12.59
CA ASN A 36 16.82 -28.21 13.57
C ASN A 36 15.36 -27.94 13.95
N ALA A 37 14.40 -28.38 13.14
CA ALA A 37 12.98 -28.19 13.41
C ALA A 37 12.48 -29.18 14.46
N ASP A 38 11.38 -28.82 15.13
CA ASP A 38 10.76 -29.66 16.17
C ASP A 38 10.35 -31.04 15.64
N ASN A 39 9.95 -31.11 14.37
CA ASN A 39 9.62 -32.33 13.66
C ASN A 39 9.58 -32.09 12.13
N GLU A 40 9.41 -33.17 11.37
CA GLU A 40 9.38 -33.12 9.91
C GLU A 40 8.20 -32.32 9.33
N LEU A 41 7.07 -32.29 10.02
CA LEU A 41 5.92 -31.48 9.60
C LEU A 41 6.26 -29.99 9.69
N GLU A 42 6.89 -29.58 10.78
CA GLU A 42 7.37 -28.20 10.96
C GLU A 42 8.48 -27.85 9.96
N ALA A 43 9.43 -28.74 9.71
CA ALA A 43 10.45 -28.55 8.67
C ALA A 43 9.82 -28.28 7.29
N ASN A 44 8.81 -29.06 6.89
CA ASN A 44 8.09 -28.86 5.64
C ASN A 44 7.35 -27.50 5.60
N LYS A 45 6.68 -27.12 6.68
CA LYS A 45 5.99 -25.82 6.78
C LYS A 45 6.98 -24.67 6.66
N MET A 46 8.09 -24.73 7.39
CA MET A 46 9.14 -23.72 7.35
C MET A 46 9.74 -23.60 5.95
N PHE A 47 9.97 -24.71 5.23
CA PHE A 47 10.45 -24.65 3.85
C PHE A 47 9.47 -23.87 2.96
N ILE A 48 8.18 -24.22 3.01
CA ILE A 48 7.15 -23.54 2.21
C ILE A 48 7.10 -22.05 2.54
N LEU A 49 7.21 -21.68 3.83
CA LEU A 49 7.30 -20.27 4.23
C LEU A 49 8.53 -19.59 3.63
N ALA A 50 9.68 -20.26 3.58
CA ALA A 50 10.91 -19.70 3.02
C ALA A 50 10.79 -19.40 1.51
N ILE A 51 10.14 -20.30 0.76
CA ILE A 51 9.83 -20.10 -0.66
C ILE A 51 8.89 -18.90 -0.83
N ARG A 52 7.77 -18.88 -0.10
CA ARG A 52 6.80 -17.77 -0.19
C ARG A 52 7.43 -16.44 0.17
N LYS A 53 8.29 -16.41 1.18
CA LYS A 53 9.05 -15.21 1.58
C LYS A 53 10.00 -14.75 0.49
N ALA A 54 10.70 -15.67 -0.19
CA ALA A 54 11.56 -15.35 -1.32
C ALA A 54 10.73 -14.72 -2.46
N ALA A 55 9.57 -15.30 -2.79
CA ALA A 55 8.65 -14.74 -3.79
C ALA A 55 8.15 -13.34 -3.41
N MET A 56 7.71 -13.13 -2.17
CA MET A 56 7.27 -11.81 -1.67
C MET A 56 8.37 -10.74 -1.76
N ASN A 57 9.63 -11.14 -1.65
CA ASN A 57 10.77 -10.23 -1.79
C ASN A 57 11.22 -10.03 -3.25
N GLY A 58 10.52 -10.63 -4.24
CA GLY A 58 10.87 -10.57 -5.65
C GLY A 58 12.15 -11.34 -6.01
N ALA A 59 12.53 -12.33 -5.21
CA ALA A 59 13.74 -13.10 -5.43
C ALA A 59 13.52 -14.24 -6.43
N SER A 60 14.48 -14.43 -7.34
CA SER A 60 14.44 -15.44 -8.41
C SER A 60 15.48 -16.55 -8.23
N THR A 61 15.95 -16.80 -7.00
CA THR A 61 17.03 -17.77 -6.75
C THR A 61 16.77 -18.63 -5.52
N GLY A 62 17.15 -19.92 -5.60
CA GLY A 62 17.12 -20.86 -4.48
C GLY A 62 17.98 -20.42 -3.29
N LEU A 63 19.07 -19.68 -3.56
CA LEU A 63 19.90 -19.06 -2.52
C LEU A 63 19.09 -18.13 -1.59
N SER A 64 18.07 -17.45 -2.12
CA SER A 64 17.21 -16.59 -1.30
C SER A 64 16.35 -17.39 -0.33
N VAL A 65 15.91 -18.59 -0.74
CA VAL A 65 15.20 -19.54 0.13
C VAL A 65 16.13 -20.01 1.25
N GLN A 66 17.35 -20.44 0.91
CA GLN A 66 18.36 -20.85 1.88
C GLN A 66 18.68 -19.74 2.89
N ASN A 67 18.88 -18.51 2.41
CA ASN A 67 19.17 -17.36 3.27
C ASN A 67 18.03 -17.06 4.27
N ASN A 68 16.76 -17.24 3.87
CA ASN A 68 15.62 -17.10 4.78
C ASN A 68 15.67 -18.19 5.86
N VAL A 69 15.90 -19.45 5.45
CA VAL A 69 16.03 -20.59 6.36
C VAL A 69 17.14 -20.38 7.38
N SER A 70 18.36 -20.06 6.93
CA SER A 70 19.50 -19.84 7.82
C SER A 70 19.25 -18.71 8.82
N ARG A 71 18.57 -17.62 8.41
CA ARG A 71 18.20 -16.53 9.34
C ARG A 71 17.24 -17.00 10.43
N TRP A 72 16.25 -17.80 10.08
CA TRP A 72 15.28 -18.32 11.04
C TRP A 72 15.91 -19.31 12.01
N LEU A 73 16.73 -20.24 11.50
CA LEU A 73 17.45 -21.19 12.33
C LEU A 73 18.43 -20.49 13.27
N ASN A 74 19.19 -19.50 12.79
CA ASN A 74 20.10 -18.70 13.63
C ASN A 74 19.36 -17.87 14.69
N ALA A 75 18.08 -17.53 14.45
CA ALA A 75 17.23 -16.87 15.41
C ALA A 75 16.55 -17.86 16.39
N GLY A 76 16.84 -19.15 16.28
CA GLY A 76 16.27 -20.21 17.12
C GLY A 76 14.83 -20.59 16.76
N ALA A 77 14.35 -20.25 15.56
CA ALA A 77 13.02 -20.67 15.12
C ALA A 77 13.05 -22.13 14.65
N THR A 78 12.39 -23.00 15.40
CA THR A 78 12.31 -24.46 15.13
C THR A 78 10.94 -24.91 14.60
N ASN A 79 9.98 -23.99 14.47
CA ASN A 79 8.65 -24.26 13.92
C ASN A 79 8.05 -23.05 13.19
N ALA A 80 6.96 -23.27 12.47
CA ALA A 80 6.32 -22.25 11.64
C ALA A 80 5.78 -21.05 12.46
N GLU A 81 5.32 -21.28 13.69
CA GLU A 81 4.84 -20.20 14.57
C GLU A 81 6.00 -19.30 14.99
N ALA A 82 7.14 -19.87 15.37
CA ALA A 82 8.36 -19.15 15.72
C ALA A 82 8.88 -18.33 14.53
N VAL A 83 8.81 -18.87 13.31
CA VAL A 83 9.13 -18.12 12.08
C VAL A 83 8.21 -16.90 11.92
N GLY A 84 6.90 -17.06 12.14
CA GLY A 84 5.93 -15.96 12.09
C GLY A 84 6.27 -14.86 13.10
N LYS A 85 6.50 -15.23 14.36
CA LYS A 85 6.89 -14.29 15.43
C LYS A 85 8.18 -13.55 15.11
N TYR A 86 9.18 -14.26 14.58
CA TYR A 86 10.45 -13.67 14.18
C TYR A 86 10.28 -12.64 13.05
N GLU A 87 9.52 -12.96 12.01
CA GLU A 87 9.28 -12.04 10.89
C GLU A 87 8.45 -10.81 11.30
N ASP A 88 7.46 -10.97 12.17
CA ASP A 88 6.68 -9.87 12.72
C ASP A 88 7.56 -8.92 13.55
N ASP A 89 8.42 -9.46 14.42
CA ASP A 89 9.36 -8.64 15.19
C ASP A 89 10.38 -7.94 14.27
N LEU A 90 10.88 -8.63 13.23
CA LEU A 90 11.76 -8.05 12.24
C LEU A 90 11.09 -6.87 11.50
N GLN A 91 9.83 -7.02 11.11
CA GLN A 91 9.06 -5.93 10.50
C GLN A 91 8.88 -4.75 11.47
N ARG A 92 8.52 -5.01 12.74
CA ARG A 92 8.39 -3.96 13.76
C ARG A 92 9.70 -3.23 14.01
N ARG A 93 10.84 -3.94 14.03
CA ARG A 93 12.17 -3.35 14.15
C ARG A 93 12.52 -2.48 12.95
N ARG A 94 12.21 -2.93 11.73
CA ARG A 94 12.37 -2.13 10.50
C ARG A 94 11.47 -0.90 10.47
N GLN A 95 10.32 -0.96 11.16
CA GLN A 95 9.42 0.18 11.35
C GLN A 95 9.83 1.14 12.48
N LYS A 96 11.01 0.97 13.10
CA LYS A 96 11.57 2.02 13.96
C LYS A 96 12.13 3.12 13.04
N GLY A 97 11.57 4.32 13.16
CA GLY A 97 11.98 5.48 12.39
C GLY A 97 13.41 5.89 12.74
N ARG A 98 13.97 6.77 11.91
CA ARG A 98 15.27 7.40 12.19
C ARG A 98 15.21 8.01 13.60
N PHE A 99 16.18 7.69 14.46
CA PHE A 99 16.25 8.11 15.87
C PHE A 99 15.34 7.38 16.88
N GLY A 100 14.92 6.15 16.60
CA GLY A 100 14.26 5.30 17.61
C GLY A 100 12.81 5.70 17.94
N GLN A 101 12.25 6.68 17.20
CA GLN A 101 10.84 7.01 17.27
C GLN A 101 10.04 6.01 16.41
N PRO A 102 8.88 5.53 16.86
CA PRO A 102 8.03 4.66 16.05
C PRO A 102 7.65 5.38 14.75
N ILE A 103 7.76 4.71 13.59
CA ILE A 103 7.23 5.26 12.33
C ILE A 103 5.73 5.44 12.56
N LYS A 104 5.27 6.69 12.52
CA LYS A 104 3.84 6.99 12.43
C LYS A 104 3.37 6.37 11.13
N GLN A 105 2.66 5.25 11.20
CA GLN A 105 1.90 4.76 10.07
C GLN A 105 0.81 5.81 9.84
N GLU A 106 0.98 6.66 8.82
CA GLU A 106 -0.13 7.45 8.34
C GLU A 106 -1.20 6.45 7.91
N SER A 107 -2.35 6.48 8.58
CA SER A 107 -3.52 5.72 8.15
C SER A 107 -3.71 6.00 6.68
N LYS A 108 -3.78 4.95 5.84
CA LYS A 108 -4.18 5.09 4.44
C LYS A 108 -5.35 6.07 4.40
N VAL A 109 -5.24 7.11 3.57
CA VAL A 109 -6.36 8.01 3.32
C VAL A 109 -7.48 7.15 2.74
N LEU A 110 -8.39 6.70 3.60
CA LEU A 110 -9.56 5.96 3.20
C LEU A 110 -10.41 6.94 2.42
N VAL A 111 -10.75 6.58 1.19
CA VAL A 111 -11.71 7.37 0.40
C VAL A 111 -12.99 7.45 1.25
N PRO A 112 -13.51 8.66 1.54
CA PRO A 112 -14.71 8.80 2.34
C PRO A 112 -15.84 7.96 1.77
N THR A 113 -16.53 7.24 2.64
CA THR A 113 -17.71 6.47 2.25
C THR A 113 -18.84 7.41 1.83
N SER A 114 -19.77 6.91 1.01
CA SER A 114 -20.91 7.69 0.51
C SER A 114 -21.72 8.35 1.64
N ASP A 115 -21.85 7.67 2.78
CA ASP A 115 -22.60 8.18 3.93
C ASP A 115 -21.83 9.26 4.69
N GLU A 116 -20.51 9.15 4.80
CA GLU A 116 -19.66 10.22 5.37
C GLU A 116 -19.75 11.50 4.52
N ILE A 117 -19.75 11.37 3.19
CA ILE A 117 -19.91 12.49 2.26
C ILE A 117 -21.28 13.15 2.42
N LYS A 118 -22.36 12.36 2.57
CA LYS A 118 -23.71 12.90 2.79
C LYS A 118 -23.80 13.67 4.10
N GLN A 119 -23.28 13.10 5.19
CA GLN A 119 -23.26 13.76 6.50
C GLN A 119 -22.44 15.06 6.47
N GLN A 120 -21.29 15.06 5.79
CA GLN A 120 -20.47 16.25 5.61
C GLN A 120 -21.23 17.34 4.84
N ASN A 121 -21.89 16.99 3.73
CA ASN A 121 -22.68 17.93 2.94
C ASN A 121 -23.85 18.53 3.74
N GLU A 122 -24.52 17.73 4.57
CA GLU A 122 -25.59 18.21 5.45
C GLU A 122 -25.09 19.17 6.52
N ARG A 123 -23.91 18.91 7.10
CA ARG A 123 -23.27 19.82 8.06
C ARG A 123 -22.94 21.15 7.39
N TRP A 124 -22.30 21.12 6.22
CA TRP A 124 -21.98 22.34 5.47
C TRP A 124 -23.20 23.14 5.08
N ALA A 125 -24.29 22.49 4.66
CA ALA A 125 -25.53 23.20 4.35
C ALA A 125 -26.01 24.02 5.57
N LYS A 126 -25.99 23.44 6.77
CA LYS A 126 -26.38 24.13 8.01
C LYS A 126 -25.40 25.24 8.40
N GLU A 127 -24.09 25.00 8.32
CA GLU A 127 -23.07 26.01 8.62
C GLU A 127 -23.17 27.23 7.70
N LEU A 128 -23.51 27.01 6.43
CA LEU A 128 -23.74 28.06 5.44
C LEU A 128 -25.13 28.70 5.54
N GLY A 129 -25.95 28.31 6.53
CA GLY A 129 -27.27 28.88 6.80
C GLY A 129 -28.40 28.36 5.90
N TYR A 130 -28.19 27.25 5.19
CA TYR A 130 -29.21 26.59 4.38
C TYR A 130 -29.96 25.50 5.17
N GLU A 131 -31.25 25.32 4.87
CA GLU A 131 -32.09 24.32 5.52
C GLU A 131 -31.63 22.87 5.24
N ASN A 132 -31.12 22.62 4.04
CA ASN A 132 -30.63 21.30 3.61
C ASN A 132 -29.74 21.42 2.37
N VAL A 133 -29.09 20.30 2.00
CA VAL A 133 -28.20 20.20 0.84
C VAL A 133 -28.88 20.63 -0.48
N LYS A 134 -30.18 20.33 -0.64
CA LYS A 134 -30.94 20.69 -1.85
C LYS A 134 -31.16 22.20 -1.95
N ALA A 135 -31.45 22.86 -0.83
CA ALA A 135 -31.56 24.31 -0.74
C ALA A 135 -30.20 24.98 -1.03
N MET A 136 -29.12 24.45 -0.45
CA MET A 136 -27.75 24.90 -0.73
C MET A 136 -27.42 24.80 -2.22
N ALA A 137 -27.68 23.64 -2.85
CA ALA A 137 -27.43 23.43 -4.28
C ALA A 137 -28.23 24.39 -5.17
N LYS A 138 -29.51 24.62 -4.83
CA LYS A 138 -30.37 25.58 -5.55
C LYS A 138 -29.85 27.02 -5.39
N GLY A 139 -29.58 27.46 -4.16
CA GLY A 139 -29.06 28.80 -3.89
C GLY A 139 -27.72 29.07 -4.60
N THR A 140 -26.84 28.07 -4.58
CA THR A 140 -25.54 28.13 -5.28
C THR A 140 -25.74 28.28 -6.79
N ARG A 141 -26.66 27.49 -7.38
CA ARG A 141 -27.00 27.58 -8.79
C ARG A 141 -27.57 28.95 -9.16
N ASP A 142 -28.47 29.50 -8.34
CA ASP A 142 -29.09 30.79 -8.57
C ASP A 142 -28.04 31.93 -8.53
N ILE A 143 -27.09 31.86 -7.60
CA ILE A 143 -25.93 32.77 -7.55
C ILE A 143 -25.13 32.66 -8.86
N PHE A 144 -24.77 31.45 -9.30
CA PHE A 144 -24.03 31.27 -10.55
C PHE A 144 -24.78 31.80 -11.78
N VAL A 145 -26.09 31.60 -11.85
CA VAL A 145 -26.93 32.12 -12.92
C VAL A 145 -26.93 33.64 -12.90
N ASN A 146 -27.11 34.27 -11.74
CA ASN A 146 -27.07 35.73 -11.60
C ASN A 146 -25.69 36.30 -11.94
N LEU A 147 -24.61 35.64 -11.53
CA LEU A 147 -23.25 36.03 -11.90
C LEU A 147 -23.03 35.96 -13.42
N ARG A 148 -23.58 34.95 -14.10
CA ARG A 148 -23.50 34.86 -15.57
C ARG A 148 -24.33 35.94 -16.25
N LYS A 149 -25.57 36.17 -15.79
CA LYS A 149 -26.46 37.21 -16.34
C LYS A 149 -25.87 38.62 -16.21
N THR A 150 -25.36 38.96 -15.03
CA THR A 150 -24.78 40.28 -14.72
C THR A 150 -23.31 40.42 -15.12
N ARG A 151 -22.74 39.43 -15.85
CA ARG A 151 -21.31 39.42 -16.19
C ARG A 151 -20.91 40.67 -16.96
N ALA A 152 -21.69 41.06 -17.97
CA ALA A 152 -21.37 42.21 -18.82
C ALA A 152 -21.34 43.51 -18.01
N GLU A 153 -22.36 43.76 -17.19
CA GLU A 153 -22.46 44.93 -16.31
C GLU A 153 -21.34 44.96 -15.26
N ARG A 154 -21.04 43.82 -14.62
CA ARG A 154 -19.94 43.70 -13.64
C ARG A 154 -18.55 43.84 -14.25
N LEU A 155 -18.40 43.56 -15.56
CA LEU A 155 -17.14 43.81 -16.27
C LEU A 155 -17.04 45.26 -16.76
N ALA A 156 -18.16 45.90 -17.10
CA ALA A 156 -18.21 47.30 -17.51
C ALA A 156 -17.82 48.26 -16.37
N ASN A 157 -18.22 47.94 -15.13
CA ASN A 157 -17.94 48.74 -13.94
C ASN A 157 -16.58 48.44 -13.28
N LYS A 158 -15.73 47.60 -13.87
CA LYS A 158 -14.38 47.36 -13.35
C LYS A 158 -13.40 48.41 -13.89
N PRO A 159 -12.48 48.94 -13.06
CA PRO A 159 -11.39 49.77 -13.57
C PRO A 159 -10.63 48.98 -14.64
N LYS A 160 -10.32 49.61 -15.78
CA LYS A 160 -9.58 48.99 -16.88
C LYS A 160 -8.16 48.66 -16.42
N THR A 161 -7.96 47.47 -15.84
CA THR A 161 -6.68 46.98 -15.31
C THR A 161 -5.67 46.62 -16.40
N GLY A 162 -5.97 46.91 -17.68
CA GLY A 162 -5.13 46.53 -18.80
C GLY A 162 -5.05 45.01 -19.01
N LEU A 163 -6.00 44.25 -18.48
CA LEU A 163 -6.11 42.80 -18.65
C LEU A 163 -7.29 42.47 -19.59
N THR A 164 -7.13 41.46 -20.44
CA THR A 164 -8.18 40.92 -21.31
C THR A 164 -9.22 40.17 -20.48
N ALA A 165 -10.36 39.83 -21.08
CA ALA A 165 -11.42 39.03 -20.44
C ALA A 165 -10.95 37.65 -19.92
N ASN A 166 -9.78 37.18 -20.36
CA ASN A 166 -9.14 35.93 -19.94
C ASN A 166 -7.96 36.14 -18.96
N GLY A 167 -7.72 37.38 -18.49
CA GLY A 167 -6.68 37.68 -17.51
C GLY A 167 -5.29 37.96 -18.09
N ASN A 168 -5.14 38.10 -19.41
CA ASN A 168 -3.85 38.39 -20.03
C ASN A 168 -3.62 39.90 -20.18
N ARG A 169 -2.39 40.38 -19.99
CA ARG A 169 -2.06 41.81 -20.14
C ARG A 169 -2.20 42.26 -21.60
N VAL A 170 -2.95 43.32 -21.86
CA VAL A 170 -3.08 43.95 -23.17
C VAL A 170 -1.76 44.65 -23.48
N LEU A 171 -0.93 44.03 -24.32
CA LEU A 171 0.28 44.63 -24.86
C LEU A 171 -0.14 45.72 -25.87
N LYS A 172 -0.14 46.99 -25.46
CA LYS A 172 -0.19 48.12 -26.39
C LYS A 172 1.07 48.04 -27.28
N ARG A 173 0.91 47.68 -28.55
CA ARG A 173 1.87 48.04 -29.59
C ARG A 173 1.43 49.39 -30.14
N PHE A 174 2.26 50.41 -29.93
CA PHE A 174 2.18 51.67 -30.65
C PHE A 174 2.72 51.47 -32.06
#